data_AF-A0A953DKF1-F1
#
_entry.id   AF-A0A953DKF1-F1
#
_cell.length_a   1.000
_cell.length_b   1.000
_cell.length_c   1.000
_cell.angle_alpha   90.00
_cell.angle_beta   90.00
_cell.angle_gamma   90.00
#
_symmetry.space_group_name_H-M   'P 1'
#
loop_
_entity.id
_entity.type
_entity.pdbx_description
1 polymer ?
#
loop_
_entity_poly.entity_id
_entity_poly.type
_entity_poly.pdbx_seq_one_letter_code
_entity_poly.pdbx_strand_id
1 'polypeptide(L)'
;MENKRSFYQRNSEKKEIESESEPIKQGYDERRFRDYVEDKIRDAQERGLFDHLPGLGKPLRLDENPYARDKELAYHLLKSNGFAPQEVELAKEIRSELQQADARLARLRERRQRLARRRVPPFPSEKRAFNAALAQALRDYEATLRELNRKILTLSLMVPPAMHMNMVDVESKVRAFRESCPPFPL
;
A
#
# COMPACT_ATOMS: atom_id res chain seq x y z
N MET A 1 12.12 60.96 -18.53
CA MET A 1 11.30 59.87 -17.97
C MET A 1 9.85 60.19 -18.31
N GLU A 2 9.24 59.26 -19.05
CA GLU A 2 7.90 59.26 -19.63
C GLU A 2 6.77 59.90 -18.76
N ASN A 3 5.84 60.68 -19.34
CA ASN A 3 4.60 60.24 -20.02
C ASN A 3 3.73 59.33 -19.10
N LYS A 4 2.45 59.57 -18.80
CA LYS A 4 1.39 60.37 -19.43
C LYS A 4 0.14 60.37 -18.52
N ARG A 5 -0.57 61.51 -18.53
CA ARG A 5 -2.05 61.71 -18.57
C ARG A 5 -2.87 61.23 -17.35
N SER A 6 -3.56 62.10 -16.59
CA SER A 6 -4.50 63.17 -16.93
C SER A 6 -5.87 62.70 -17.46
N PHE A 7 -6.90 63.18 -16.75
CA PHE A 7 -8.19 63.68 -17.24
C PHE A 7 -9.41 62.71 -17.35
N TYR A 8 -10.38 62.97 -16.46
CA TYR A 8 -11.86 62.95 -16.57
C TYR A 8 -12.64 61.64 -16.84
N GLN A 9 -13.38 61.25 -15.80
CA GLN A 9 -14.83 60.96 -15.78
C GLN A 9 -15.46 60.12 -16.90
N ARG A 10 -16.13 59.03 -16.50
CA ARG A 10 -17.55 58.86 -16.87
C ARG A 10 -18.31 57.95 -15.91
N ASN A 11 -19.43 58.48 -15.43
CA ASN A 11 -20.48 57.87 -14.63
C ASN A 11 -20.97 56.53 -15.20
N SER A 12 -21.42 55.62 -14.34
CA SER A 12 -22.66 54.86 -14.57
C SER A 12 -23.10 54.16 -13.27
N GLU A 13 -24.09 54.76 -12.62
CA GLU A 13 -25.28 54.09 -12.10
C GLU A 13 -25.11 52.92 -11.12
N LYS A 14 -25.49 53.22 -9.87
CA LYS A 14 -26.06 52.26 -8.94
C LYS A 14 -27.22 51.51 -9.61
N LYS A 15 -27.18 50.18 -9.57
CA LYS A 15 -28.39 49.36 -9.43
C LYS A 15 -28.09 48.26 -8.42
N GLU A 16 -28.56 48.47 -7.20
CA GLU A 16 -28.73 47.43 -6.21
C GLU A 16 -29.59 46.33 -6.84
N ILE A 17 -29.04 45.13 -6.94
CA ILE A 17 -29.81 43.91 -7.13
C ILE A 17 -29.43 43.06 -5.92
N GLU A 18 -30.33 43.01 -4.96
CA GLU A 18 -30.37 42.00 -3.92
C GLU A 18 -30.33 40.63 -4.60
N SER A 19 -29.21 39.93 -4.49
CA SER A 19 -29.18 38.50 -4.74
C SER A 19 -29.33 37.80 -3.40
N GLU A 20 -30.56 37.36 -3.13
CA GLU A 20 -30.81 36.29 -2.17
C GLU A 20 -29.86 35.13 -2.50
N SER A 21 -28.81 34.97 -1.69
CA SER A 21 -27.92 33.82 -1.78
C SER A 21 -28.60 32.67 -1.05
N GLU A 22 -29.43 31.93 -1.78
CA GLU A 22 -29.87 30.62 -1.33
C GLU A 22 -28.66 29.72 -1.04
N PRO A 23 -28.70 28.92 0.04
CA PRO A 23 -27.58 28.07 0.40
C PRO A 23 -27.37 26.99 -0.67
N ILE A 24 -26.16 26.95 -1.25
CA ILE A 24 -25.73 25.92 -2.20
C ILE A 24 -25.78 24.56 -1.49
N LYS A 25 -26.88 23.83 -1.66
CA LYS A 25 -26.99 22.42 -1.24
C LYS A 25 -26.30 21.55 -2.28
N GLN A 26 -24.99 21.38 -2.14
CA GLN A 26 -24.21 20.52 -3.03
C GLN A 26 -24.30 19.06 -2.57
N GLY A 27 -25.40 18.39 -2.93
CA GLY A 27 -25.48 16.93 -2.92
C GLY A 27 -25.15 16.42 -4.33
N TYR A 28 -24.01 15.76 -4.51
CA TYR A 28 -23.73 15.03 -5.74
C TYR A 28 -24.73 13.88 -5.87
N ASP A 29 -25.63 13.95 -6.85
CA ASP A 29 -26.52 12.83 -7.20
C ASP A 29 -25.75 11.87 -8.11
N GLU A 30 -25.15 10.85 -7.52
CA GLU A 30 -24.38 9.81 -8.22
C GLU A 30 -25.15 9.14 -9.36
N ARG A 31 -26.50 9.09 -9.28
CA ARG A 31 -27.33 8.52 -10.34
C ARG A 31 -27.39 9.44 -11.55
N ARG A 32 -27.67 10.73 -11.34
CA ARG A 32 -27.68 11.73 -12.44
C ARG A 32 -26.33 11.86 -13.13
N PHE A 33 -25.23 11.78 -12.37
CA PHE A 33 -23.90 11.81 -12.96
C PHE A 33 -23.63 10.57 -13.82
N ARG A 34 -24.02 9.39 -13.35
CA ARG A 34 -23.90 8.14 -14.10
C ARG A 34 -24.72 8.17 -15.40
N ASP A 35 -25.96 8.63 -15.33
CA ASP A 35 -26.84 8.73 -16.50
C ASP A 35 -26.25 9.68 -17.55
N TYR A 36 -25.69 10.82 -17.12
CA TYR A 36 -24.98 11.75 -18.00
C TYR A 36 -23.73 11.14 -18.63
N VAL A 37 -22.93 10.38 -17.86
CA VAL A 37 -21.75 9.69 -18.38
C VAL A 37 -22.14 8.65 -19.44
N GLU A 38 -23.22 7.89 -19.23
CA GLU A 38 -23.66 6.89 -20.20
C GLU A 38 -24.25 7.50 -21.47
N ASP A 39 -24.99 8.61 -21.35
CA ASP A 39 -25.43 9.36 -22.53
C ASP A 39 -24.24 9.84 -23.36
N LYS A 40 -23.15 10.26 -22.73
CA LYS A 40 -21.92 10.66 -23.41
C LYS A 40 -21.18 9.50 -24.06
N ILE A 41 -21.10 8.34 -23.40
CA ILE A 41 -20.47 7.14 -23.96
C ILE A 41 -21.27 6.64 -25.18
N ARG A 42 -22.59 6.60 -25.09
CA ARG A 42 -23.48 6.20 -26.19
C ARG A 42 -23.39 7.15 -27.39
N ASP A 43 -23.46 8.46 -27.18
CA ASP A 43 -23.28 9.47 -28.24
C ASP A 43 -21.90 9.34 -28.91
N ALA A 44 -20.85 9.00 -28.15
CA ALA A 44 -19.53 8.73 -28.71
C ALA A 44 -19.46 7.42 -29.53
N GLN A 45 -20.18 6.37 -29.11
CA GLN A 45 -20.33 5.13 -29.88
C GLN A 45 -21.10 5.35 -31.19
N GLU A 46 -22.21 6.08 -31.13
CA GLU A 46 -23.03 6.42 -32.32
C GLU A 46 -22.25 7.24 -33.34
N ARG A 47 -21.33 8.09 -32.87
CA ARG A 47 -20.41 8.85 -33.73
C ARG A 47 -19.22 8.04 -34.26
N GLY A 48 -19.10 6.77 -33.89
CA GLY A 48 -17.99 5.91 -34.29
C GLY A 48 -16.64 6.35 -33.70
N LEU A 49 -16.62 7.10 -32.59
CA LEU A 49 -15.36 7.59 -31.99
C LEU A 49 -14.49 6.46 -31.41
N PHE A 50 -15.07 5.27 -31.21
CA PHE A 50 -14.36 4.06 -30.81
C PHE A 50 -13.96 3.18 -32.01
N ASP A 51 -14.37 3.53 -33.22
CA ASP A 51 -13.95 2.82 -34.42
C ASP A 51 -12.53 3.26 -34.80
N HIS A 52 -11.71 2.30 -35.22
CA HIS A 52 -10.31 2.54 -35.63
C HIS A 52 -9.39 3.12 -34.54
N LEU A 53 -9.64 2.84 -33.26
CA LEU A 53 -8.72 3.24 -32.19
C LEU A 53 -7.28 2.75 -32.49
N PRO A 54 -6.27 3.59 -32.18
CA PRO A 54 -4.88 3.19 -32.33
C PRO A 54 -4.61 1.95 -31.46
N GLY A 55 -4.24 0.85 -32.11
CA GLY A 55 -4.01 -0.44 -31.44
C GLY A 55 -5.19 -1.41 -31.42
N LEU A 56 -6.35 -1.06 -32.01
CA LEU A 56 -7.50 -1.96 -32.13
C LEU A 56 -7.08 -3.28 -32.81
N GLY A 57 -7.32 -4.41 -32.15
CA GLY A 57 -6.99 -5.75 -32.64
C GLY A 57 -5.50 -6.13 -32.58
N LYS A 58 -4.61 -5.26 -32.12
CA LYS A 58 -3.19 -5.56 -31.94
C LYS A 58 -2.93 -6.08 -30.51
N PRO A 59 -1.96 -7.00 -30.31
CA PRO A 59 -1.53 -7.39 -28.97
C PRO A 59 -1.08 -6.16 -28.17
N LEU A 60 -1.47 -6.10 -26.90
CA LEU A 60 -0.98 -5.08 -25.97
C LEU A 60 0.54 -5.17 -25.84
N ARG A 61 1.23 -4.04 -25.93
CA ARG A 61 2.66 -3.95 -25.64
C ARG A 61 2.84 -3.89 -24.12
N LEU A 62 3.06 -5.05 -23.52
CA LEU A 62 3.27 -5.18 -22.07
C LEU A 62 4.74 -5.04 -21.65
N ASP A 63 5.65 -4.85 -22.62
CA ASP A 63 7.08 -4.78 -22.34
C ASP A 63 7.54 -3.42 -21.81
N GLU A 64 6.80 -2.35 -22.12
CA GLU A 64 7.08 -1.01 -21.62
C GLU A 64 6.65 -0.90 -20.16
N ASN A 65 7.63 -0.76 -19.26
CA ASN A 65 7.36 -0.50 -17.85
C ASN A 65 7.23 1.02 -17.65
N PRO A 66 6.01 1.56 -17.40
CA PRO A 66 5.79 3.01 -17.27
C PRO A 66 6.54 3.62 -16.06
N TYR A 67 7.00 2.78 -15.13
CA TYR A 67 7.77 3.18 -13.96
C TYR A 67 9.28 3.05 -14.16
N ALA A 68 9.74 2.48 -15.27
CA ALA A 68 11.16 2.27 -15.51
C ALA A 68 11.91 3.57 -15.76
N ARG A 69 11.27 4.60 -16.33
CA ARG A 69 11.91 5.90 -16.68
C ARG A 69 13.34 5.70 -17.21
N ASP A 70 14.35 6.07 -16.42
CA ASP A 70 15.78 5.99 -16.71
C ASP A 70 16.40 4.58 -16.60
N LYS A 71 15.71 3.64 -15.93
CA LYS A 71 16.13 2.24 -15.71
C LYS A 71 15.64 1.26 -16.76
N GLU A 72 14.98 1.72 -17.84
CA GLU A 72 14.37 0.84 -18.85
C GLU A 72 15.37 -0.15 -19.46
N LEU A 73 16.55 0.32 -19.88
CA LEU A 73 17.62 -0.54 -20.40
C LEU A 73 18.10 -1.57 -19.36
N ALA A 74 18.28 -1.14 -18.11
CA ALA A 74 18.72 -2.02 -17.03
C ALA A 74 17.70 -3.12 -16.74
N TYR A 75 16.41 -2.78 -16.69
CA TYR A 75 15.33 -3.74 -16.49
C TYR A 75 15.17 -4.69 -17.68
N HIS A 76 15.32 -4.21 -18.92
CA HIS A 76 15.34 -5.08 -20.09
C HIS A 76 16.51 -6.07 -20.07
N LEU A 77 17.71 -5.62 -19.71
CA LEU A 77 18.89 -6.49 -19.60
C LEU A 77 18.72 -7.56 -18.53
N LEU A 78 18.18 -7.20 -17.35
CA LEU A 78 17.90 -8.16 -16.30
C LEU A 78 16.85 -9.18 -16.74
N LYS A 79 15.73 -8.71 -17.32
CA LYS A 79 14.63 -9.56 -17.82
C LYS A 79 15.12 -10.54 -18.89
N SER A 80 15.94 -10.08 -19.84
CA SER A 80 16.46 -10.94 -20.92
C SER A 80 17.41 -12.03 -20.43
N ASN A 81 18.05 -11.83 -19.28
CA ASN A 81 18.93 -12.81 -18.64
C ASN A 81 18.23 -13.61 -17.53
N GLY A 82 16.93 -13.45 -17.33
CA GLY A 82 16.16 -14.18 -16.31
C GLY A 82 16.38 -13.68 -14.88
N PHE A 83 16.94 -12.49 -14.69
CA PHE A 83 17.13 -11.86 -13.38
C PHE A 83 16.04 -10.84 -13.09
N ALA A 84 15.71 -10.66 -11.81
CA ALA A 84 14.79 -9.62 -11.38
C ALA A 84 15.54 -8.35 -10.94
N PRO A 85 14.90 -7.18 -11.04
CA PRO A 85 15.40 -5.94 -10.43
C PRO A 85 15.65 -6.08 -8.93
N GLN A 86 16.60 -5.28 -8.43
CA GLN A 86 16.97 -5.28 -7.01
C GLN A 86 15.76 -5.02 -6.10
N GLU A 87 14.85 -4.13 -6.52
CA GLU A 87 13.65 -3.79 -5.77
C GLU A 87 12.70 -5.00 -5.65
N VAL A 88 12.63 -5.83 -6.70
CA VAL A 88 11.81 -7.05 -6.71
C VAL A 88 12.42 -8.12 -5.81
N GLU A 89 13.74 -8.29 -5.84
CA GLU A 89 14.43 -9.24 -4.96
C GLU A 89 14.33 -8.83 -3.49
N LEU A 90 14.52 -7.54 -3.16
CA LEU A 90 14.35 -7.03 -1.80
C LEU A 90 12.90 -7.24 -1.29
N ALA A 91 11.90 -7.01 -2.13
CA ALA A 91 10.50 -7.27 -1.76
C ALA A 91 10.24 -8.76 -1.49
N LYS A 92 10.85 -9.68 -2.26
CA LYS A 92 10.78 -11.13 -2.00
C LYS A 92 11.47 -11.49 -0.68
N GLU A 93 12.64 -10.93 -0.42
CA GLU A 93 13.40 -11.14 0.81
C GLU A 93 12.60 -10.73 2.04
N ILE A 94 12.01 -9.53 2.05
CA ILE A 94 11.15 -9.03 3.13
C ILE A 94 10.00 -10.00 3.41
N ARG A 95 9.31 -10.47 2.36
CA ARG A 95 8.18 -11.41 2.52
C ARG A 95 8.64 -12.75 3.07
N SER A 96 9.76 -13.28 2.57
CA SER A 96 10.32 -14.58 3.00
C SER A 96 10.75 -14.52 4.47
N GLU A 97 11.47 -13.48 4.87
CA GLU A 97 11.92 -13.32 6.25
C GLU A 97 10.75 -13.13 7.23
N LEU A 98 9.73 -12.37 6.84
CA LEU A 98 8.51 -12.24 7.63
C LEU A 98 7.81 -13.59 7.82
N GLN A 99 7.66 -14.37 6.74
CA GLN A 99 7.08 -15.71 6.80
C GLN A 99 7.88 -16.66 7.69
N GLN A 100 9.22 -16.61 7.62
CA GLN A 100 10.09 -17.42 8.47
C GLN A 100 9.96 -17.02 9.94
N ALA A 101 9.90 -15.73 10.24
CA ALA A 101 9.71 -15.21 11.60
C ALA A 101 8.36 -15.67 12.18
N ASP A 102 7.28 -15.54 11.41
CA ASP A 102 5.94 -15.99 11.79
C ASP A 102 5.89 -17.53 11.98
N ALA A 103 6.55 -18.30 11.11
CA ALA A 103 6.63 -19.76 11.21
C ALA A 103 7.35 -20.23 12.49
N ARG A 104 8.40 -19.53 12.93
CA ARG A 104 9.10 -19.83 14.20
C ARG A 104 8.15 -19.69 15.40
N LEU A 105 7.37 -18.61 15.42
CA LEU A 105 6.38 -18.38 16.47
C LEU A 105 5.22 -19.40 16.41
N ALA A 106 4.76 -19.76 15.21
CA ALA A 106 3.74 -20.79 15.03
C ALA A 106 4.16 -22.14 15.63
N ARG A 107 5.42 -22.57 15.41
CA ARG A 107 5.98 -23.79 16.00
C ARG A 107 5.99 -23.76 17.53
N LEU A 108 6.29 -22.60 18.13
CA LEU A 108 6.23 -22.46 19.59
C LEU A 108 4.81 -22.55 20.13
N ARG A 109 3.84 -21.95 19.42
CA ARG A 109 2.43 -22.06 19.76
C ARG A 109 1.94 -23.50 19.70
N GLU A 110 2.30 -24.24 18.65
CA GLU A 110 2.01 -25.68 18.53
C GLU A 110 2.67 -26.49 19.64
N ARG A 111 3.94 -26.22 19.95
CA ARG A 111 4.64 -26.86 21.08
C ARG A 111 3.91 -26.62 22.40
N ARG A 112 3.44 -25.40 22.65
CA ARG A 112 2.63 -25.07 23.84
C ARG A 112 1.35 -25.90 23.89
N GLN A 113 0.59 -25.92 22.79
CA GLN A 113 -0.66 -26.66 22.71
C GLN A 113 -0.43 -28.16 22.93
N ARG A 114 0.63 -28.72 22.34
CA ARG A 114 1.03 -30.12 22.55
C ARG A 114 1.34 -30.40 24.02
N LEU A 115 2.07 -29.52 24.71
CA LEU A 115 2.36 -29.67 26.14
C LEU A 115 1.08 -29.58 26.99
N ALA A 116 0.18 -28.66 26.66
CA ALA A 116 -1.06 -28.44 27.41
C ALA A 116 -2.10 -29.56 27.23
N ARG A 117 -2.12 -30.22 26.07
CA ARG A 117 -3.08 -31.30 25.75
C ARG A 117 -2.64 -32.70 26.22
N ARG A 118 -1.44 -32.84 26.79
CA ARG A 118 -0.96 -34.12 27.34
C ARG A 118 -1.82 -34.54 28.54
N ARG A 119 -1.97 -35.85 28.74
CA ARG A 119 -2.65 -36.41 29.92
C ARG A 119 -1.95 -36.04 31.22
N VAL A 120 -0.61 -35.97 31.19
CA VAL A 120 0.21 -35.51 32.31
C VAL A 120 0.55 -34.03 32.10
N PRO A 121 0.31 -33.16 33.09
CA PRO A 121 0.66 -31.75 32.98
C PRO A 121 2.17 -31.55 32.86
N PRO A 122 2.64 -30.48 32.18
CA PRO A 122 4.07 -30.25 31.99
C PRO A 122 4.78 -30.04 33.32
N PHE A 123 5.93 -30.70 33.48
CA PHE A 123 6.74 -30.59 34.68
C PHE A 123 7.32 -29.17 34.87
N PRO A 124 7.71 -28.76 36.08
CA PRO A 124 8.30 -27.44 36.32
C PRO A 124 9.52 -27.14 35.42
N SER A 125 10.36 -28.13 35.13
CA SER A 125 11.49 -28.00 34.21
C SER A 125 11.05 -27.73 32.76
N GLU A 126 10.02 -28.43 32.27
CA GLU A 126 9.45 -28.20 30.93
C GLU A 126 8.82 -26.81 30.82
N LYS A 127 8.10 -26.36 31.86
CA LYS A 127 7.53 -25.01 31.92
C LYS A 127 8.61 -23.93 31.85
N ARG A 128 9.68 -24.05 32.66
CA ARG A 128 10.81 -23.11 32.65
C ARG A 128 11.50 -23.09 31.29
N ALA A 129 11.79 -24.27 30.72
CA ALA A 129 12.42 -24.38 29.41
C ALA A 129 11.57 -23.78 28.29
N PHE A 130 10.25 -23.99 28.33
CA PHE A 130 9.32 -23.35 27.39
C PHE A 130 9.28 -21.83 27.55
N ASN A 131 9.14 -21.33 28.79
CA ASN A 131 9.08 -19.89 29.06
C ASN A 131 10.38 -19.18 28.63
N ALA A 132 11.54 -19.80 28.85
CA ALA A 132 12.82 -19.27 28.39
C ALA A 132 12.90 -19.22 26.85
N ALA A 133 12.50 -20.30 26.17
CA ALA A 133 12.46 -20.36 24.71
C ALA A 133 11.47 -19.32 24.13
N LEU A 134 10.31 -19.14 24.75
CA LEU A 134 9.32 -18.13 24.36
C LEU A 134 9.90 -16.71 24.50
N ALA A 135 10.55 -16.41 25.62
CA ALA A 135 11.16 -15.10 25.86
C ALA A 135 12.25 -14.78 24.84
N GLN A 136 13.11 -15.76 24.51
CA GLN A 136 14.13 -15.59 23.48
C GLN A 136 13.50 -15.37 22.10
N ALA A 137 12.56 -16.23 21.70
CA ALA A 137 11.93 -16.12 20.38
C ALA A 137 11.16 -14.81 20.19
N LEU A 138 10.54 -14.28 21.24
CA LEU A 138 9.88 -12.98 21.20
C LEU A 138 10.87 -11.84 20.97
N ARG A 139 12.06 -11.87 21.61
CA ARG A 139 13.13 -10.89 21.35
C ARG A 139 13.63 -10.98 19.91
N ASP A 140 13.89 -12.19 19.43
CA ASP A 140 14.38 -12.40 18.07
C ASP A 140 13.36 -11.97 17.01
N TYR A 141 12.08 -12.25 17.26
CA TYR A 141 10.97 -11.82 16.41
C TYR A 141 10.87 -10.29 16.34
N GLU A 142 10.90 -9.62 17.50
CA GLU A 142 10.85 -8.16 17.60
C GLU A 142 12.03 -7.50 16.85
N ALA A 143 13.25 -8.04 17.02
CA ALA A 143 14.42 -7.57 16.29
C ALA A 143 14.29 -7.77 14.77
N THR A 144 13.77 -8.92 14.35
CA THR A 144 13.55 -9.22 12.93
C THR A 144 12.52 -8.28 12.31
N LEU A 145 11.39 -8.02 12.99
CA LEU A 145 10.38 -7.08 12.48
C LEU A 145 10.92 -5.64 12.35
N ARG A 146 11.77 -5.19 13.28
CA ARG A 146 12.43 -3.88 13.17
C ARG A 146 13.38 -3.83 11.98
N GLU A 147 14.15 -4.89 11.75
CA GLU A 147 15.04 -4.96 10.60
C GLU A 147 14.25 -4.99 9.29
N LEU A 148 13.12 -5.71 9.24
CA LEU A 148 12.22 -5.69 8.09
C LEU A 148 11.67 -4.30 7.82
N ASN A 149 11.32 -3.53 8.86
CA ASN A 149 10.90 -2.14 8.68
C ASN A 149 12.00 -1.26 8.06
N ARG A 150 13.28 -1.50 8.40
CA ARG A 150 14.40 -0.81 7.74
C ARG A 150 14.49 -1.18 6.26
N LYS A 151 14.34 -2.46 5.92
CA LYS A 151 14.31 -2.94 4.53
C LYS A 151 13.13 -2.36 3.75
N ILE A 152 11.95 -2.27 4.36
CA ILE A 152 10.75 -1.65 3.78
C ILE A 152 11.00 -0.17 3.49
N LEU A 153 11.62 0.58 4.41
CA LEU A 153 12.00 1.97 4.16
C LEU A 153 12.96 2.10 2.98
N THR A 154 13.99 1.26 2.90
CA THR A 154 14.90 1.21 1.75
C THR A 154 14.15 0.93 0.45
N LEU A 155 13.24 -0.04 0.45
CA LEU A 155 12.41 -0.35 -0.71
C LEU A 155 11.57 0.85 -1.15
N SER A 156 10.92 1.53 -0.21
CA SER A 156 10.07 2.70 -0.48
C SER A 156 10.84 3.88 -1.10
N LEU A 157 12.16 3.98 -0.86
CA LEU A 157 13.02 4.97 -1.52
C LEU A 157 13.35 4.60 -2.97
N MET A 158 13.28 3.32 -3.34
CA MET A 158 13.62 2.84 -4.69
C MET A 158 12.42 2.77 -5.62
N VAL A 159 11.21 2.60 -5.09
CA VAL A 159 9.99 2.37 -5.87
C VAL A 159 8.98 3.51 -5.73
N PRO A 160 8.11 3.74 -6.75
CA PRO A 160 7.05 4.73 -6.66
C PRO A 160 6.06 4.46 -5.51
N PRO A 161 5.34 5.49 -5.00
CA PRO A 161 4.41 5.34 -3.87
C PRO A 161 3.35 4.23 -4.04
N ALA A 162 2.88 4.00 -5.26
CA ALA A 162 1.91 2.94 -5.56
C ALA A 162 2.44 1.51 -5.30
N MET A 163 3.75 1.34 -5.18
CA MET A 163 4.42 0.05 -4.95
C MET A 163 5.00 -0.07 -3.53
N HIS A 164 4.77 0.91 -2.66
CA HIS A 164 5.25 0.87 -1.28
C HIS A 164 4.64 -0.31 -0.51
N MET A 165 5.45 -0.92 0.34
CA MET A 165 4.98 -1.90 1.31
C MET A 165 4.62 -1.19 2.61
N ASN A 166 3.55 -1.66 3.26
CA ASN A 166 3.19 -1.15 4.58
C ASN A 166 4.22 -1.59 5.62
N MET A 167 4.60 -0.67 6.50
CA MET A 167 5.43 -1.00 7.65
C MET A 167 4.70 -1.96 8.59
N VAL A 168 5.46 -2.81 9.25
CA VAL A 168 4.95 -3.75 10.23
C VAL A 168 4.86 -3.05 11.59
N ASP A 169 3.68 -3.05 12.19
CA ASP A 169 3.52 -2.66 13.59
C ASP A 169 4.10 -3.75 14.50
N VAL A 170 5.32 -3.51 14.97
CA VAL A 170 6.09 -4.44 15.79
C VAL A 170 5.40 -4.68 17.13
N GLU A 171 4.92 -3.63 17.78
CA GLU A 171 4.33 -3.72 19.12
C GLU A 171 3.01 -4.49 19.08
N SER A 172 2.15 -4.17 18.11
CA SER A 172 0.87 -4.86 17.95
C SER A 172 1.07 -6.35 17.62
N LYS A 173 2.03 -6.71 16.76
CA LYS A 173 2.32 -8.13 16.45
C LYS A 173 2.87 -8.89 17.65
N VAL A 174 3.83 -8.32 18.39
CA VAL A 174 4.39 -8.96 19.59
C VAL A 174 3.31 -9.12 20.67
N ARG A 175 2.46 -8.10 20.87
CA ARG A 175 1.34 -8.15 21.81
C ARG A 175 0.33 -9.24 21.44
N ALA A 176 -0.13 -9.25 20.19
CA ALA A 176 -1.07 -10.26 19.70
C ALA A 176 -0.53 -11.68 19.90
N PHE A 177 0.77 -11.91 19.65
CA PHE A 177 1.36 -13.23 19.90
C PHE A 177 1.39 -13.58 21.38
N ARG A 178 1.79 -12.65 22.27
CA ARG A 178 1.81 -12.87 23.72
C ARG A 178 0.43 -13.24 24.27
N GLU A 179 -0.62 -12.60 23.77
CA GLU A 179 -2.02 -12.91 24.12
C GLU A 179 -2.42 -14.31 23.62
N SER A 180 -2.05 -14.67 22.40
CA SER A 180 -2.37 -15.98 21.82
C SER A 180 -1.60 -17.15 22.45
N CYS A 181 -0.41 -16.89 23.01
CA CYS A 181 0.52 -17.88 23.51
C CYS A 181 1.22 -17.37 24.80
N PRO A 182 0.50 -17.31 25.94
CA PRO A 182 1.08 -16.83 27.18
C PRO A 182 2.15 -17.81 27.71
N PRO A 183 2.99 -17.42 28.69
CA PRO A 183 3.88 -18.35 29.38
C PRO A 183 3.09 -19.39 30.21
N PHE A 184 3.75 -20.46 30.65
CA PHE A 184 3.19 -21.35 31.68
C PHE A 184 3.36 -20.72 33.08
N PRO A 185 2.37 -20.86 33.99
CA PRO A 185 2.53 -20.46 35.38
C PRO A 185 3.53 -21.36 36.08
N LEU A 186 4.51 -20.74 36.77
CA LEU A 186 5.57 -21.42 37.52
C LEU A 186 5.06 -21.88 38.89
#